data_AF-A0A968D5E6-F1
#
_entry.id   AF-A0A968D5E6-F1
#
_cell.length_a   1.000
_cell.length_b   1.000
_cell.length_c   1.000
_cell.angle_alpha   90.00
_cell.angle_beta   90.00
_cell.angle_gamma   90.00
#
_symmetry.space_group_name_H-M   'P 1'
#
loop_
_entity.id
_entity.type
_entity.pdbx_description
1 polymer ?
#
loop_
_entity_poly.entity_id
_entity_poly.type
_entity_poly.pdbx_seq_one_letter_code
_entity_poly.pdbx_strand_id
1 'polypeptide(L)' 'LPFADLGVAQIDHHRQLRLGFPEVILCEGKTPQEVAKIAAHLAERGDGVLGTRCSAEAFQQVHASVPRAVYNERGR' A
#
# COMPACT_ATOMS: atom_id res chain seq x y z
N LEU A 1 -12.59 -0.04 -18.41
CA LEU A 1 -11.19 0.04 -17.93
C LEU A 1 -11.11 1.07 -16.82
N PRO A 2 -10.82 0.71 -15.56
CA PRO A 2 -10.50 1.69 -14.53
C PRO A 2 -9.05 1.47 -14.07
N PHE A 3 -8.10 2.04 -14.81
CA PHE A 3 -6.77 2.29 -14.25
C PHE A 3 -6.85 3.67 -13.61
N ALA A 4 -6.86 3.72 -12.28
CA ALA A 4 -6.70 4.99 -11.58
C ALA A 4 -5.21 5.35 -11.67
N ASP A 5 -4.87 6.16 -12.66
CA ASP A 5 -3.50 6.66 -12.84
C ASP A 5 -3.24 7.76 -11.81
N LEU A 6 -2.76 7.34 -10.64
CA LEU A 6 -2.29 8.24 -9.58
C LEU A 6 -0.86 8.75 -9.86
N GLY A 7 -0.34 8.60 -11.07
CA GLY A 7 0.91 9.21 -11.53
C GLY A 7 2.20 8.64 -10.92
N VAL A 8 2.11 7.71 -9.96
CA VAL A 8 3.31 7.13 -9.32
C VAL A 8 3.18 5.64 -8.99
N ALA A 9 2.05 4.98 -9.26
CA ALA A 9 1.90 3.55 -9.03
C ALA A 9 0.84 2.95 -9.95
N GLN A 10 1.21 1.89 -10.68
CA GLN A 10 0.26 1.12 -11.47
C GLN A 10 -0.49 0.17 -10.52
N ILE A 11 -1.73 0.50 -10.21
CA ILE A 11 -2.58 -0.35 -9.36
C ILE A 11 -3.19 -1.43 -10.25
N ASP A 12 -2.71 -2.68 -10.11
CA ASP A 12 -3.25 -3.83 -10.82
C ASP A 12 -4.53 -4.33 -10.14
N HIS A 13 -5.66 -3.74 -10.55
CA HIS A 13 -7.00 -4.10 -10.07
C HIS A 13 -7.49 -5.47 -10.60
N HIS A 14 -6.75 -6.18 -11.46
CA HIS A 14 -7.20 -7.47 -12.01
C HIS A 14 -6.89 -8.67 -11.10
N ARG A 15 -6.11 -8.49 -10.02
CA ARG A 15 -5.69 -9.60 -9.15
C ARG A 15 -6.71 -9.97 -8.05
N GLN A 16 -7.51 -9.02 -7.57
CA GLN A 16 -8.50 -9.25 -6.51
C GLN A 16 -9.63 -10.20 -6.94
N LEU A 17 -10.04 -10.16 -8.21
CA LEU A 17 -11.20 -10.91 -8.72
C LEU A 17 -11.00 -12.43 -8.83
N ARG A 18 -9.79 -12.98 -8.59
CA ARG A 18 -9.52 -14.41 -8.82
C ARG A 18 -8.94 -15.18 -7.62
N LEU A 19 -8.37 -14.54 -6.61
CA LEU A 19 -7.54 -15.25 -5.62
C LEU A 19 -7.65 -14.79 -4.14
N GLY A 20 -8.37 -13.72 -3.81
CA GLY A 20 -8.58 -13.31 -2.41
C GLY A 20 -7.32 -12.84 -1.65
N PHE A 21 -6.28 -12.38 -2.35
CA PHE A 21 -5.06 -11.84 -1.74
C PHE A 21 -5.17 -10.34 -1.47
N PRO A 22 -4.51 -9.83 -0.40
CA PRO A 22 -4.44 -8.39 -0.12
C PRO A 22 -3.79 -7.64 -1.28
N GLU A 23 -4.19 -6.40 -1.50
CA GLU A 23 -3.50 -5.52 -2.46
C GLU A 23 -2.05 -5.29 -1.99
N VAL A 24 -1.09 -5.26 -2.92
CA VAL A 24 0.34 -5.16 -2.58
C VAL A 24 0.91 -3.83 -3.05
N ILE A 25 1.51 -3.07 -2.14
CA ILE A 25 2.26 -1.84 -2.44
C ILE A 25 3.75 -2.19 -2.43
N LEU A 26 4.43 -2.05 -3.58
CA LEU A 26 5.89 -2.02 -3.61
C LEU A 26 6.35 -0.63 -3.15
N CYS A 27 6.87 -0.54 -1.92
CA CYS A 27 7.32 0.72 -1.32
C CYS A 27 8.66 1.22 -1.88
N GLU A 28 9.47 0.33 -2.45
CA GLU A 28 10.79 0.66 -2.97
C GLU A 28 10.70 1.71 -4.10
N GLY A 29 11.53 2.76 -4.00
CA GLY A 29 11.54 3.87 -4.95
C GLY A 29 10.40 4.88 -4.79
N LYS A 30 9.50 4.71 -3.81
CA LYS A 30 8.45 5.69 -3.47
C LYS A 30 8.86 6.53 -2.26
N THR A 31 8.37 7.76 -2.22
CA THR A 31 8.48 8.59 -1.02
C THR A 31 7.55 8.08 0.09
N PRO A 32 7.91 8.28 1.37
CA PRO A 32 7.05 7.94 2.51
C PRO A 32 5.61 8.48 2.40
N GLN A 33 5.46 9.68 1.85
CA GLN A 33 4.16 10.34 1.68
C GLN A 33 3.31 9.68 0.60
N GLU A 34 3.91 9.22 -0.50
CA GLU A 34 3.22 8.48 -1.56
C GLU A 34 2.74 7.13 -1.04
N VAL A 35 3.59 6.41 -0.31
CA VAL A 35 3.21 5.13 0.31
C VAL A 35 2.04 5.33 1.27
N ALA A 36 2.07 6.37 2.11
CA ALA A 36 0.97 6.68 3.03
C ALA A 36 -0.35 6.99 2.31
N LYS A 37 -0.31 7.78 1.23
CA LYS A 37 -1.51 8.08 0.43
C LYS A 37 -2.11 6.84 -0.21
N ILE A 38 -1.28 5.98 -0.80
CA ILE A 38 -1.74 4.73 -1.41
C ILE A 38 -2.32 3.82 -0.33
N ALA A 39 -1.61 3.61 0.78
CA ALA A 39 -2.08 2.76 1.86
C ALA A 39 -3.41 3.24 2.48
N ALA A 40 -3.58 4.55 2.67
CA ALA A 40 -4.82 5.12 3.18
C ALA A 40 -6.00 4.89 2.22
N HIS A 41 -5.81 5.16 0.92
CA HIS A 41 -6.83 4.96 -0.10
C HIS A 41 -7.28 3.49 -0.22
N LEU A 42 -6.35 2.56 -0.05
CA LEU A 42 -6.65 1.13 -0.06
C LEU A 42 -7.33 0.67 1.23
N ALA A 43 -6.87 1.18 2.38
CA ALA A 43 -7.48 0.88 3.67
C ALA A 43 -8.93 1.39 3.79
N GLU A 44 -9.28 2.51 3.15
CA GLU A 44 -10.64 3.05 3.08
C GLU A 44 -11.61 2.14 2.32
N ARG A 45 -11.11 1.36 1.35
CA ARG A 45 -11.93 0.40 0.58
C ARG A 45 -12.24 -0.87 1.37
N GLY A 46 -11.64 -1.04 2.55
CA GLY A 46 -11.83 -2.21 3.41
C GLY A 46 -10.99 -3.42 3.03
N ASP A 47 -10.18 -3.30 1.97
CA ASP A 47 -9.30 -4.36 1.53
C ASP A 47 -7.98 -4.31 2.32
N GLY A 48 -7.56 -5.46 2.84
CA GLY A 48 -6.24 -5.58 3.46
C GLY A 48 -5.15 -5.23 2.45
N VAL A 49 -4.16 -4.44 2.88
CA VAL A 49 -3.01 -4.03 2.05
C VAL A 49 -1.70 -4.52 2.66
N LEU A 50 -0.80 -5.03 1.83
CA LEU A 50 0.55 -5.45 2.20
C LEU A 50 1.57 -4.54 1.52
N GLY A 51 2.32 -3.77 2.30
CA GLY A 51 3.49 -3.05 1.81
C GLY A 51 4.74 -3.94 1.86
N THR A 52 5.47 -4.07 0.76
CA THR A 52 6.76 -4.79 0.72
C THR A 52 7.92 -3.81 0.53
N ARG A 53 9.09 -4.14 1.10
CA ARG A 53 10.31 -3.30 1.07
C ARG A 53 10.09 -1.87 1.59
N CYS A 54 9.26 -1.70 2.62
CA CYS A 54 8.98 -0.38 3.18
C CYS A 54 10.03 0.01 4.22
N SER A 55 10.53 1.24 4.11
CA SER A 55 11.37 1.84 5.16
C SER A 55 10.55 2.13 6.42
N ALA A 56 11.24 2.26 7.56
CA ALA A 56 10.60 2.67 8.81
C ALA A 56 9.92 4.06 8.69
N GLU A 57 10.50 4.98 7.91
CA GLU A 57 9.92 6.30 7.63
C GLU A 57 8.60 6.20 6.87
N ALA A 58 8.53 5.34 5.85
CA ALA A 58 7.29 5.07 5.12
C ALA A 58 6.22 4.49 6.05
N PHE A 59 6.61 3.56 6.93
CA PHE A 59 5.68 3.03 7.93
C PHE A 59 5.17 4.10 8.89
N GLN A 60 6.02 4.99 9.41
CA GLN A 60 5.58 6.06 10.31
C GLN A 60 4.54 6.97 9.65
N GLN A 61 4.73 7.31 8.37
CA GLN A 61 3.75 8.10 7.61
C GLN A 61 2.45 7.34 7.38
N VAL A 62 2.54 6.04 7.05
CA VAL A 62 1.35 5.18 6.90
C VAL A 62 0.60 5.07 8.23
N HIS A 63 1.29 4.84 9.33
CA HIS A 63 0.69 4.65 10.66
C HIS A 63 -0.04 5.90 11.17
N ALA A 64 0.41 7.10 10.78
CA ALA A 64 -0.29 8.34 11.09
C ALA A 64 -1.70 8.40 10.46
N SER A 65 -1.87 7.87 9.25
CA SER A 65 -3.14 7.87 8.50
C SER A 65 -3.94 6.58 8.67
N VAL A 66 -3.25 5.47 8.91
CA VAL A 66 -3.82 4.12 9.06
C VAL A 66 -3.28 3.53 10.37
N PRO A 67 -3.88 3.87 11.53
CA PRO A 67 -3.40 3.41 12.85
C PRO A 67 -3.42 1.89 13.05
N ARG A 68 -4.11 1.16 12.16
CA ARG A 68 -4.20 -0.31 12.16
C ARG A 68 -3.03 -0.97 11.39
N ALA A 69 -2.16 -0.18 10.76
CA ALA A 69 -1.02 -0.68 10.02
C ALA A 69 0.02 -1.28 10.97
N VAL A 70 0.58 -2.44 10.61
CA VAL A 70 1.61 -3.14 11.39
C VAL A 70 2.89 -3.18 10.58
N TYR A 71 4.01 -2.79 11.21
CA TYR A 71 5.34 -2.91 10.62
C TYR A 71 5.96 -4.25 10.96
N ASN A 72 6.50 -4.94 9.96
CA ASN A 72 7.30 -6.14 10.16
C ASN A 72 8.76 -5.84 9.83
N GLU A 73 9.56 -5.59 10.85
CA GLU A 73 11.00 -5.26 10.71
C GLU A 73 11.82 -6.35 10.03
N ARG A 74 11.33 -7.61 10.02
CA ARG A 74 12.00 -8.76 9.41
C ARG A 74 11.44 -9.15 8.05
N GLY A 75 10.30 -8.57 7.66
CA GLY A 75 9.67 -8.83 6.38
C GLY A 75 10.44 -8.13 5.26
N ARG A 76 11.03 -8.90 4.34
CA ARG A 76 11.61 -8.36 3.09
C ARG A 76 10.61 -8.52 1.95
#